data_AF-A0A1B7NSD8-F1
#
_entry.id   AF-A0A1B7NSD8-F1
#
_cell.length_a   1.000
_cell.length_b   1.000
_cell.length_c   1.000
_cell.angle_alpha   90.00
_cell.angle_beta   90.00
_cell.angle_gamma   90.00
#
_symmetry.space_group_name_H-M   'P 1'
#
loop_
_entity.id
_entity.type
_entity.pdbx_description
1 polymer ?
#
loop_
_entity_poly.entity_id
_entity_poly.type
_entity_poly.pdbx_seq_one_letter_code
_entity_poly.pdbx_strand_id
1 'polypeptide(L)'
;MFVFRTEALPKDPVFPADLKQLGYFINDQDQIKMISNPEEDFLFKINANDRYNELQKEAMNTCIREIVTSRLLSLGLKTLRLPIGTAANAQHVPILTSPVIQSQARLIVVFGEPTQDLGIWAYRVIGKEGINIGSAVNFATAVLGDSESRKSAHPQTINMNASNTQNHDHSHSSRVGTGLILTNPGQLIWHCAKEKAVSLPMWHALPRRNAVEPPMRMTFRNKIPGNESWQDHITYVFEEVLGKLAAPDVKIDIIGLAEGGLGAVRYLAEHCMFYLHPLFRDVYF
;
A
#
# COMPACT_ATOMS: atom_id res chain seq x y z
N MET A 1 46.25 8.40 9.23
CA MET A 1 44.90 7.80 9.06
C MET A 1 45.10 6.38 8.53
N PHE A 2 44.68 5.36 9.25
CA PHE A 2 44.76 3.97 8.76
C PHE A 2 43.55 3.70 7.87
N VAL A 3 43.79 3.31 6.61
CA VAL A 3 42.75 2.93 5.66
C VAL A 3 42.86 1.43 5.44
N PHE A 4 41.78 0.69 5.69
CA PHE A 4 41.74 -0.73 5.36
C PHE A 4 41.88 -0.93 3.86
N ARG A 5 42.63 -1.97 3.46
CA ARG A 5 42.65 -2.40 2.06
C ARG A 5 41.27 -2.91 1.66
N THR A 6 40.89 -2.75 0.39
CA THR A 6 39.57 -3.13 -0.10
C THR A 6 39.25 -4.61 0.15
N GLU A 7 40.25 -5.48 0.09
CA GLU A 7 40.10 -6.93 0.30
C GLU A 7 39.85 -7.28 1.78
N ALA A 8 40.21 -6.38 2.70
CA ALA A 8 39.98 -6.54 4.13
C ALA A 8 38.63 -5.98 4.59
N LEU A 9 37.87 -5.34 3.70
CA LEU A 9 36.53 -4.83 4.02
C LEU A 9 35.52 -5.98 4.10
N PRO A 10 34.56 -5.92 5.05
CA PRO A 10 33.51 -6.93 5.15
C PRO A 10 32.67 -6.94 3.89
N LYS A 11 32.42 -8.13 3.33
CA LYS A 11 31.53 -8.29 2.18
C LYS A 11 30.11 -7.80 2.53
N ASP A 12 29.41 -7.29 1.52
CA ASP A 12 28.00 -6.93 1.68
C ASP A 12 27.19 -8.21 1.96
N PRO A 13 26.36 -8.26 3.01
CA PRO A 13 25.57 -9.44 3.29
C PRO A 13 24.52 -9.68 2.19
N VAL A 14 24.13 -10.93 2.02
CA VAL A 14 23.08 -11.31 1.06
C VAL A 14 22.05 -12.14 1.80
N PHE A 15 20.81 -11.69 1.76
CA PHE A 15 19.65 -12.40 2.28
C PHE A 15 18.67 -12.63 1.13
N PRO A 16 18.31 -13.89 0.82
CA PRO A 16 17.33 -14.17 -0.21
C PRO A 16 15.95 -13.65 0.23
N ALA A 17 15.22 -13.00 -0.67
CA ALA A 17 13.83 -12.61 -0.44
C ALA A 17 12.91 -13.83 -0.60
N ASP A 18 13.05 -14.80 0.30
CA ASP A 18 12.25 -16.01 0.40
C ASP A 18 12.04 -16.34 1.88
N LEU A 19 10.79 -16.39 2.33
CA LEU A 19 10.48 -16.58 3.76
C LEU A 19 11.13 -17.83 4.34
N LYS A 20 11.09 -18.96 3.62
CA LYS A 20 11.64 -20.22 4.12
C LYS A 20 13.16 -20.16 4.22
N GLN A 21 13.82 -19.57 3.23
CA GLN A 21 15.28 -19.38 3.25
C GLN A 21 15.72 -18.36 4.30
N LEU A 22 14.85 -17.41 4.67
CA LEU A 22 15.06 -16.51 5.81
C LEU A 22 14.79 -17.20 7.16
N GLY A 23 14.26 -18.43 7.17
CA GLY A 23 13.95 -19.17 8.38
C GLY A 23 12.56 -18.89 8.96
N TYR A 24 11.61 -18.43 8.14
CA TYR A 24 10.26 -18.06 8.56
C TYR A 24 9.16 -18.76 7.73
N PHE A 25 7.97 -18.85 8.30
CA PHE A 25 6.76 -19.30 7.64
C PHE A 25 5.56 -18.45 8.08
N ILE A 26 4.44 -18.57 7.36
CA ILE A 26 3.17 -17.94 7.72
C ILE A 26 2.29 -19.01 8.35
N ASN A 27 1.79 -18.79 9.57
CA ASN A 27 0.88 -19.71 10.26
C ASN A 27 -0.59 -19.50 9.83
N ASP A 28 -1.51 -20.30 10.38
CA ASP A 28 -2.94 -20.24 10.06
C ASP A 28 -3.60 -18.92 10.53
N GLN A 29 -2.95 -18.18 11.43
CA GLN A 29 -3.38 -16.87 11.92
C GLN A 29 -2.81 -15.70 11.10
N ASP A 30 -2.18 -15.99 9.95
CA ASP A 30 -1.56 -14.99 9.07
C ASP A 30 -0.36 -14.23 9.66
N GLN A 31 0.30 -14.84 10.65
CA GLN A 31 1.49 -14.30 11.33
C GLN A 31 2.76 -14.91 10.77
N ILE A 32 3.82 -14.10 10.70
CA ILE A 32 5.16 -14.54 10.29
C ILE A 32 5.90 -15.04 11.53
N LYS A 33 6.22 -16.33 11.56
CA LYS A 33 6.88 -17.00 12.68
C LYS A 33 8.17 -17.70 12.26
N MET A 34 9.12 -17.83 13.19
CA MET A 34 10.36 -18.55 12.92
C MET A 34 10.09 -20.06 12.77
N ILE A 35 10.74 -20.69 11.79
CA ILE A 35 10.69 -22.14 11.58
C ILE A 35 11.34 -22.89 12.76
N SER A 36 12.45 -22.38 13.29
CA SER A 36 13.17 -22.99 14.41
C SER A 36 12.46 -22.83 15.76
N ASN A 37 11.68 -21.76 15.93
CA ASN A 37 10.91 -21.49 17.14
C ASN A 37 9.58 -20.79 16.79
N PRO A 38 8.48 -21.54 16.57
CA PRO A 38 7.21 -20.98 16.11
C PRO A 38 6.55 -19.92 17.00
N GLU A 39 7.01 -19.76 18.25
CA GLU A 39 6.53 -18.71 19.14
C GLU A 39 7.19 -17.35 18.85
N GLU A 40 8.38 -17.34 18.25
CA GLU A 40 9.16 -16.13 18.00
C GLU A 40 8.76 -15.44 16.68
N ASP A 41 8.67 -14.11 16.79
CA ASP A 41 8.44 -13.19 15.68
C ASP A 41 9.74 -12.90 14.90
N PHE A 42 9.68 -11.97 13.93
CA PHE A 42 10.87 -11.50 13.23
C PHE A 42 11.91 -10.86 14.16
N LEU A 43 13.13 -11.40 14.16
CA LEU A 43 14.26 -10.84 14.91
C LEU A 43 15.07 -9.88 14.04
N PHE A 44 14.90 -8.58 14.25
CA PHE A 44 15.64 -7.56 13.50
C PHE A 44 17.14 -7.52 13.82
N LYS A 45 17.52 -7.57 15.11
CA LYS A 45 18.91 -7.41 15.55
C LYS A 45 19.61 -8.77 15.61
N ILE A 46 20.23 -9.16 14.50
CA ILE A 46 21.01 -10.41 14.38
C ILE A 46 22.53 -10.16 14.38
N ASN A 47 22.96 -8.92 14.15
CA ASN A 47 24.37 -8.56 14.08
C ASN A 47 24.64 -7.18 14.67
N ALA A 48 25.86 -6.95 15.17
CA ALA A 48 26.29 -5.64 15.63
C ALA A 48 26.34 -4.61 14.47
N ASN A 49 26.74 -5.04 13.27
CA ASN A 49 26.74 -4.21 12.07
C ASN A 49 25.31 -4.05 11.53
N ASP A 50 24.82 -2.80 11.52
CA ASP A 50 23.46 -2.48 11.11
C ASP A 50 23.16 -2.84 9.65
N ARG A 51 24.16 -2.92 8.77
CA ARG A 51 23.98 -3.34 7.38
C ARG A 51 23.36 -4.74 7.29
N TYR A 52 23.75 -5.67 8.15
CA TYR A 52 23.19 -7.03 8.17
C TYR A 52 21.72 -7.01 8.59
N ASN A 53 21.39 -6.26 9.63
CA ASN A 53 20.02 -6.13 10.14
C ASN A 53 19.10 -5.48 9.10
N GLU A 54 19.58 -4.42 8.45
CA GLU A 54 18.83 -3.71 7.40
C GLU A 54 18.61 -4.58 6.15
N LEU A 55 19.61 -5.35 5.70
CA LEU A 55 19.43 -6.23 4.54
C LEU A 55 18.53 -7.42 4.83
N GLN A 56 18.60 -7.99 6.03
CA GLN A 56 17.64 -9.03 6.44
C GLN A 56 16.22 -8.46 6.49
N LYS A 57 16.05 -7.27 7.09
CA LYS A 57 14.77 -6.58 7.15
C LYS A 57 14.22 -6.31 5.75
N GLU A 58 15.03 -5.82 4.82
CA GLU A 58 14.54 -5.57 3.45
C GLU A 58 14.18 -6.88 2.72
N ALA A 59 14.93 -7.97 2.92
CA ALA A 59 14.56 -9.27 2.35
C ALA A 59 13.20 -9.75 2.88
N MET A 60 12.96 -9.59 4.20
CA MET A 60 11.66 -9.87 4.81
C MET A 60 10.55 -8.95 4.27
N ASN A 61 10.79 -7.64 4.21
CA ASN A 61 9.84 -6.66 3.66
C ASN A 61 9.51 -6.93 2.20
N THR A 62 10.47 -7.41 1.41
CA THR A 62 10.23 -7.82 0.02
C THR A 62 9.26 -8.99 -0.06
N CYS A 63 9.44 -10.03 0.77
CA CYS A 63 8.48 -11.14 0.86
C CYS A 63 7.08 -10.65 1.22
N ILE A 64 6.98 -9.81 2.25
CA ILE A 64 5.71 -9.23 2.71
C ILE A 64 5.03 -8.43 1.60
N ARG A 65 5.78 -7.57 0.91
CA ARG A 65 5.26 -6.72 -0.18
C ARG A 65 4.71 -7.56 -1.33
N GLU A 66 5.37 -8.65 -1.69
CA GLU A 66 4.93 -9.57 -2.74
C GLU A 66 3.64 -10.31 -2.35
N ILE A 67 3.54 -10.76 -1.09
CA ILE A 67 2.33 -11.39 -0.55
C ILE A 67 1.16 -10.40 -0.55
N VAL A 68 1.36 -9.20 0.01
CA VAL A 68 0.32 -8.16 0.07
C VAL A 68 -0.13 -7.75 -1.32
N THR A 69 0.81 -7.50 -2.24
CA THR A 69 0.49 -7.17 -3.64
C THR A 69 -0.34 -8.29 -4.27
N SER A 70 0.07 -9.55 -4.12
CA SER A 70 -0.65 -10.71 -4.67
C SER A 70 -2.07 -10.82 -4.13
N ARG A 71 -2.26 -10.62 -2.82
CA ARG A 71 -3.58 -10.63 -2.17
C ARG A 71 -4.46 -9.49 -2.68
N LEU A 72 -3.93 -8.27 -2.78
CA LEU A 72 -4.65 -7.10 -3.26
C LEU A 72 -5.08 -7.27 -4.74
N LEU A 73 -4.19 -7.78 -5.59
CA LEU A 73 -4.54 -8.09 -6.99
C LEU A 73 -5.60 -9.21 -7.08
N SER A 74 -5.58 -10.18 -6.17
CA SER A 74 -6.58 -11.26 -6.11
C SER A 74 -7.99 -10.74 -5.73
N LEU A 75 -8.08 -9.58 -5.07
CA LEU A 75 -9.34 -8.87 -4.83
C LEU A 75 -9.85 -8.08 -6.07
N GLY A 76 -9.16 -8.19 -7.20
CA GLY A 76 -9.52 -7.54 -8.46
C GLY A 76 -8.96 -6.12 -8.63
N LEU A 77 -8.14 -5.63 -7.69
CA LEU A 77 -7.39 -4.40 -7.89
C LEU A 77 -6.40 -4.56 -9.06
N LYS A 78 -6.16 -3.48 -9.79
CA LYS A 78 -5.23 -3.42 -10.91
C LYS A 78 -4.19 -2.34 -10.67
N THR A 79 -2.99 -2.57 -11.19
CA THR A 79 -1.93 -1.56 -11.17
C THR A 79 -2.20 -0.48 -12.21
N LEU A 80 -2.32 0.77 -11.74
CA LEU A 80 -2.24 1.95 -12.59
C LEU A 80 -0.86 2.60 -12.40
N ARG A 81 -0.20 2.94 -13.51
CA ARG A 81 1.13 3.57 -13.49
C ARG A 81 0.97 5.08 -13.61
N LEU A 82 1.68 5.81 -12.75
CA LEU A 82 1.77 7.26 -12.79
C LEU A 82 3.20 7.67 -13.18
N PRO A 83 3.41 8.60 -14.13
CA PRO A 83 2.39 9.31 -14.88
C PRO A 83 1.49 8.43 -15.75
N ILE A 84 0.23 8.82 -15.93
CA ILE A 84 -0.75 8.07 -16.72
C ILE A 84 -0.23 7.89 -18.15
N GLY A 85 -0.31 6.66 -18.67
CA GLY A 85 0.19 6.31 -20.01
C GLY A 85 1.67 5.93 -20.07
N THR A 86 2.39 5.97 -18.95
CA THR A 86 3.81 5.57 -18.91
C THR A 86 3.98 4.06 -19.11
N ALA A 87 4.95 3.69 -19.95
CA ALA A 87 5.33 2.30 -20.19
C ALA A 87 5.92 1.63 -18.95
N ALA A 88 5.81 0.31 -18.85
CA ALA A 88 6.28 -0.44 -17.69
C ALA A 88 7.79 -0.35 -17.43
N ASN A 89 8.60 -0.05 -18.45
CA ASN A 89 10.05 0.11 -18.36
C ASN A 89 10.52 1.58 -18.23
N ALA A 90 9.58 2.53 -18.21
CA ALA A 90 9.86 3.96 -18.07
C ALA A 90 9.54 4.44 -16.65
N GLN A 91 10.07 5.62 -16.27
CA GLN A 91 9.95 6.20 -14.92
C GLN A 91 8.49 6.33 -14.48
N HIS A 92 8.04 5.41 -13.61
CA HIS A 92 6.68 5.41 -13.09
C HIS A 92 6.62 4.93 -11.63
N VAL A 93 5.57 5.36 -10.94
CA VAL A 93 5.15 4.84 -9.63
C VAL A 93 3.83 4.07 -9.81
N PRO A 94 3.70 2.84 -9.28
CA PRO A 94 2.44 2.12 -9.32
C PRO A 94 1.51 2.59 -8.19
N ILE A 95 0.22 2.68 -8.50
CA ILE A 95 -0.88 2.71 -7.52
C ILE A 95 -1.81 1.52 -7.80
N LEU A 96 -2.69 1.16 -6.86
CA LEU A 96 -3.69 0.10 -7.06
C LEU A 96 -5.09 0.69 -7.13
N THR A 97 -5.88 0.28 -8.11
CA THR A 97 -7.24 0.78 -8.30
C THR A 97 -8.22 -0.35 -8.57
N SER A 98 -9.45 -0.24 -8.06
CA SER A 98 -10.54 -1.11 -8.52
C SER A 98 -10.84 -0.87 -10.00
N PRO A 99 -11.36 -1.86 -10.74
CA PRO A 99 -11.79 -1.64 -12.11
C PRO A 99 -12.87 -0.56 -12.19
N VAL A 100 -12.88 0.20 -13.31
CA VAL A 100 -13.97 1.12 -13.68
C VAL A 100 -14.22 2.25 -12.67
N ILE A 101 -13.15 2.98 -12.30
CA ILE A 101 -13.22 4.21 -11.48
C ILE A 101 -14.24 5.22 -12.06
N GLN A 102 -14.46 5.18 -13.38
CA GLN A 102 -15.33 6.06 -14.15
C GLN A 102 -16.83 5.80 -14.00
N SER A 103 -17.24 4.64 -13.45
CA SER A 103 -18.66 4.26 -13.36
C SER A 103 -19.16 4.08 -11.93
N GLN A 104 -18.32 4.36 -10.94
CA GLN A 104 -18.63 4.16 -9.53
C GLN A 104 -19.30 5.43 -8.98
N ALA A 105 -20.40 5.29 -8.23
CA ALA A 105 -21.02 6.45 -7.56
C ALA A 105 -20.23 6.89 -6.32
N ARG A 106 -19.32 6.05 -5.83
CA ARG A 106 -18.48 6.32 -4.66
C ARG A 106 -17.07 5.79 -4.87
N LEU A 107 -16.06 6.59 -4.58
CA LEU A 107 -14.65 6.23 -4.58
C LEU A 107 -14.06 6.47 -3.20
N ILE A 108 -13.32 5.48 -2.69
CA ILE A 108 -12.47 5.65 -1.51
C ILE A 108 -11.03 5.77 -1.99
N VAL A 109 -10.34 6.83 -1.60
CA VAL A 109 -8.95 7.09 -1.94
C VAL A 109 -8.13 7.06 -0.67
N VAL A 110 -7.16 6.16 -0.61
CA VAL A 110 -6.24 6.04 0.52
C VAL A 110 -4.89 6.66 0.17
N PHE A 111 -4.52 7.71 0.89
CA PHE A 111 -3.19 8.29 0.88
C PHE A 111 -2.35 7.67 2.00
N GLY A 112 -1.43 6.78 1.60
CA GLY A 112 -0.52 6.11 2.53
C GLY A 112 0.51 7.04 3.15
N GLU A 113 1.35 6.49 4.02
CA GLU A 113 2.48 7.22 4.60
C GLU A 113 3.68 7.22 3.62
N PRO A 114 4.41 8.34 3.44
CA PRO A 114 5.58 8.42 2.54
C PRO A 114 6.77 7.53 2.91
N THR A 115 6.74 6.85 4.05
CA THR A 115 7.80 5.93 4.48
C THR A 115 7.42 4.46 4.30
N GLN A 116 6.15 4.17 4.01
CA GLN A 116 5.63 2.81 3.82
C GLN A 116 5.53 2.46 2.34
N ASP A 117 5.56 1.16 2.04
CA ASP A 117 5.33 0.68 0.68
C ASP A 117 3.84 0.62 0.34
N LEU A 118 3.53 0.56 -0.96
CA LEU A 118 2.15 0.46 -1.46
C LEU A 118 1.37 -0.68 -0.78
N GLY A 119 0.27 -0.31 -0.12
CA GLY A 119 -0.62 -1.25 0.56
C GLY A 119 -0.13 -1.72 1.93
N ILE A 120 0.98 -1.19 2.46
CA ILE A 120 1.45 -1.49 3.81
C ILE A 120 1.03 -0.37 4.76
N TRP A 121 0.42 -0.73 5.90
CA TRP A 121 0.11 0.23 6.97
C TRP A 121 1.26 0.34 7.95
N ALA A 122 1.76 -0.80 8.42
CA ALA A 122 2.91 -0.82 9.31
C ALA A 122 3.55 -2.21 9.31
N TYR A 123 4.82 -2.28 8.90
CA TYR A 123 5.63 -3.49 9.04
C TYR A 123 5.70 -4.01 10.48
N ARG A 124 5.61 -3.12 11.48
CA ARG A 124 5.59 -3.50 12.90
C ARG A 124 4.35 -4.30 13.29
N VAL A 125 3.19 -3.95 12.72
CA VAL A 125 1.94 -4.68 12.93
C VAL A 125 2.00 -6.00 12.17
N ILE A 126 2.51 -6.00 10.93
CA ILE A 126 2.70 -7.23 10.15
C ILE A 126 3.58 -8.25 10.89
N GLY A 127 4.69 -7.79 11.47
CA GLY A 127 5.62 -8.67 12.18
C GLY A 127 5.10 -9.23 13.51
N LYS A 128 3.98 -8.71 14.05
CA LYS A 128 3.44 -9.10 15.36
C LYS A 128 2.04 -9.71 15.30
N GLU A 129 1.15 -9.06 14.55
CA GLU A 129 -0.28 -9.37 14.54
C GLU A 129 -0.71 -10.10 13.28
N GLY A 130 -0.09 -9.80 12.13
CA GLY A 130 -0.30 -10.53 10.89
C GLY A 130 -0.29 -9.66 9.63
N ILE A 131 -0.08 -10.30 8.48
CA ILE A 131 0.11 -9.61 7.20
C ILE A 131 -1.13 -8.82 6.80
N ASN A 132 -2.31 -9.41 6.89
CA ASN A 132 -3.57 -8.81 6.46
C ASN A 132 -4.01 -7.62 7.34
N ILE A 133 -3.76 -7.70 8.65
CA ILE A 133 -4.14 -6.64 9.59
C ILE A 133 -3.18 -5.44 9.51
N GLY A 134 -1.89 -5.69 9.28
CA GLY A 134 -0.89 -4.63 9.09
C GLY A 134 -0.80 -4.06 7.67
N SER A 135 -1.72 -4.44 6.78
CA SER A 135 -1.76 -4.02 5.38
C SER A 135 -3.18 -3.66 4.91
N ALA A 136 -3.28 -3.15 3.68
CA ALA A 136 -4.54 -2.78 3.06
C ALA A 136 -5.45 -3.97 2.73
N VAL A 137 -5.02 -5.23 2.94
CA VAL A 137 -5.78 -6.41 2.48
C VAL A 137 -7.14 -6.53 3.18
N ASN A 138 -7.18 -6.46 4.51
CA ASN A 138 -8.46 -6.53 5.24
C ASN A 138 -9.38 -5.37 4.88
N PHE A 139 -8.80 -4.16 4.74
CA PHE A 139 -9.54 -2.97 4.33
C PHE A 139 -10.13 -3.11 2.92
N ALA A 140 -9.32 -3.50 1.94
CA ALA A 140 -9.76 -3.73 0.57
C ALA A 140 -10.81 -4.83 0.49
N THR A 141 -10.68 -5.90 1.28
CA THR A 141 -11.68 -6.96 1.39
C THR A 141 -13.00 -6.42 1.92
N ALA A 142 -12.99 -5.55 2.94
CA ALA A 142 -14.21 -4.96 3.49
C ALA A 142 -14.91 -4.00 2.51
N VAL A 143 -14.13 -3.24 1.72
CA VAL A 143 -14.64 -2.27 0.74
C VAL A 143 -15.17 -2.96 -0.52
N LEU A 144 -14.41 -3.92 -1.06
CA LEU A 144 -14.69 -4.56 -2.36
C LEU A 144 -15.45 -5.88 -2.22
N GLY A 145 -15.29 -6.57 -1.09
CA GLY A 145 -15.93 -7.84 -0.79
C GLY A 145 -17.36 -7.64 -0.33
N ASP A 146 -18.26 -7.35 -1.26
CA ASP A 146 -19.69 -7.52 -1.04
C ASP A 146 -20.57 -7.67 -2.29
N SER A 147 -20.55 -8.84 -2.91
CA SER A 147 -21.68 -9.32 -3.75
C SER A 147 -22.24 -10.69 -3.32
N GLU A 148 -21.45 -11.57 -2.70
CA GLU A 148 -21.89 -12.93 -2.36
C GLU A 148 -21.73 -13.32 -0.88
N SER A 149 -20.75 -12.78 -0.14
CA SER A 149 -20.38 -13.28 1.21
C SER A 149 -21.22 -12.78 2.38
N ARG A 150 -22.05 -11.73 2.22
CA ARG A 150 -22.96 -11.25 3.29
C ARG A 150 -24.32 -11.97 3.34
N LYS A 151 -24.60 -12.93 2.47
CA LYS A 151 -25.84 -13.75 2.54
C LYS A 151 -25.79 -14.88 3.57
N SER A 152 -24.62 -15.18 4.13
CA SER A 152 -24.41 -16.36 4.99
C SER A 152 -24.28 -16.04 6.49
N ALA A 153 -24.42 -14.78 6.91
CA ALA A 153 -24.49 -14.43 8.32
C ALA A 153 -25.92 -14.63 8.85
N HIS A 154 -26.19 -15.85 9.28
CA HIS A 154 -27.42 -16.32 9.91
C HIS A 154 -27.84 -15.45 11.11
N PRO A 155 -29.04 -14.85 11.14
CA PRO A 155 -29.67 -14.39 12.37
C PRO A 155 -30.29 -15.59 13.10
N GLN A 156 -29.92 -15.75 14.36
CA GLN A 156 -30.52 -16.74 15.24
C GLN A 156 -32.05 -16.53 15.36
N THR A 157 -32.73 -17.67 15.28
CA THR A 157 -34.15 -17.95 15.44
C THR A 157 -34.87 -17.15 16.53
N ILE A 158 -36.01 -16.54 16.18
CA ILE A 158 -37.25 -16.59 16.99
C ILE A 158 -38.43 -16.84 16.04
N ASN A 159 -39.14 -17.95 16.28
CA ASN A 159 -40.41 -18.30 15.66
C ASN A 159 -41.51 -17.30 16.01
N MET A 160 -42.36 -16.93 15.05
CA MET A 160 -43.84 -16.97 15.21
C MET A 160 -44.56 -16.70 13.86
N ASN A 161 -45.29 -17.72 13.43
CA ASN A 161 -46.57 -17.75 12.70
C ASN A 161 -46.75 -16.97 11.39
N ALA A 162 -47.05 -17.76 10.36
CA ALA A 162 -47.48 -17.36 9.04
C ALA A 162 -48.90 -16.79 9.02
N SER A 163 -49.07 -15.65 8.35
CA SER A 163 -50.30 -15.28 7.66
C SER A 163 -49.98 -14.34 6.50
N ASN A 164 -50.51 -14.70 5.33
CA ASN A 164 -50.42 -14.05 4.03
C ASN A 164 -50.64 -12.53 4.05
N THR A 165 -49.83 -11.81 3.25
CA THR A 165 -50.34 -10.79 2.32
C THR A 165 -49.31 -10.43 1.24
N GLN A 166 -49.82 -10.26 0.03
CA GLN A 166 -49.11 -9.84 -1.19
C GLN A 166 -48.71 -8.35 -1.14
N ASN A 167 -47.80 -8.00 -2.05
CA ASN A 167 -47.45 -6.67 -2.58
C ASN A 167 -46.43 -5.84 -1.79
N HIS A 168 -45.24 -5.64 -2.36
CA HIS A 168 -44.97 -4.41 -3.13
C HIS A 168 -43.58 -4.46 -3.80
N ASP A 169 -43.54 -3.98 -5.04
CA ASP A 169 -42.34 -3.52 -5.72
C ASP A 169 -41.42 -2.75 -4.78
N HIS A 170 -40.22 -3.28 -4.57
CA HIS A 170 -39.06 -2.46 -4.30
C HIS A 170 -37.95 -2.88 -5.24
N SER A 171 -37.70 -1.96 -6.18
CA SER A 171 -36.56 -1.93 -7.07
C SER A 171 -35.34 -2.55 -6.41
N HIS A 172 -34.76 -3.53 -7.10
CA HIS A 172 -33.38 -3.91 -6.91
C HIS A 172 -32.51 -2.65 -7.11
N SER A 173 -32.33 -1.88 -6.04
CA SER A 173 -31.24 -0.94 -5.91
C SER A 173 -29.98 -1.78 -5.92
N SER A 174 -29.47 -2.05 -7.12
CA SER A 174 -28.11 -2.49 -7.34
C SER A 174 -27.24 -1.52 -6.55
N ARG A 175 -26.74 -1.94 -5.38
CA ARG A 175 -25.80 -1.13 -4.61
C ARG A 175 -24.70 -0.71 -5.57
N VAL A 176 -24.66 0.59 -5.86
CA VAL A 176 -23.68 1.14 -6.79
C VAL A 176 -22.31 0.85 -6.20
N GLY A 177 -21.47 0.12 -6.94
CA GLY A 177 -20.21 -0.40 -6.43
C GLY A 177 -19.30 0.72 -5.91
N THR A 178 -18.75 0.54 -4.71
CA THR A 178 -17.72 1.43 -4.16
C THR A 178 -16.38 1.09 -4.80
N GLY A 179 -15.68 2.11 -5.30
CA GLY A 179 -14.32 1.98 -5.76
C GLY A 179 -13.28 2.18 -4.68
N LEU A 180 -12.09 1.67 -4.95
CA LEU A 180 -10.93 1.82 -4.08
C LEU A 180 -9.71 2.21 -4.89
N ILE A 181 -9.00 3.24 -4.42
CA ILE A 181 -7.69 3.64 -4.90
C ILE A 181 -6.73 3.61 -3.71
N LEU A 182 -5.65 2.83 -3.82
CA LEU A 182 -4.52 2.83 -2.89
C LEU A 182 -3.36 3.54 -3.57
N THR A 183 -3.00 4.73 -3.08
CA THR A 183 -1.90 5.53 -3.64
C THR A 183 -0.54 5.09 -3.08
N ASN A 184 0.55 5.58 -3.66
CA ASN A 184 1.91 5.16 -3.34
C ASN A 184 2.86 6.34 -3.11
N PRO A 185 2.67 7.10 -2.02
CA PRO A 185 3.54 8.23 -1.71
C PRO A 185 4.93 7.81 -1.21
N GLY A 186 5.15 6.52 -0.92
CA GLY A 186 6.40 6.05 -0.32
C GLY A 186 7.43 5.46 -1.27
N GLN A 187 7.07 5.09 -2.49
CA GLN A 187 7.98 4.47 -3.47
C GLN A 187 8.26 5.39 -4.66
N LEU A 188 8.75 6.60 -4.39
CA LEU A 188 8.91 7.66 -5.38
C LEU A 188 10.31 7.76 -6.00
N ILE A 189 11.20 6.80 -5.71
CA ILE A 189 12.55 6.77 -6.28
C ILE A 189 12.57 5.76 -7.43
N TRP A 190 12.95 6.22 -8.63
CA TRP A 190 13.12 5.33 -9.78
C TRP A 190 14.47 4.60 -9.74
N HIS A 191 14.44 3.27 -9.66
CA HIS A 191 15.63 2.44 -9.78
C HIS A 191 15.85 1.99 -11.23
N CYS A 192 16.70 2.73 -11.96
CA CYS A 192 16.93 2.54 -13.39
C CYS A 192 17.27 1.09 -13.78
N ALA A 193 18.12 0.41 -13.01
CA ALA A 193 18.61 -0.93 -13.36
C ALA A 193 17.55 -2.03 -13.21
N LYS A 194 16.49 -1.79 -12.43
CA LYS A 194 15.38 -2.74 -12.25
C LYS A 194 14.07 -2.21 -12.82
N GLU A 195 14.10 -1.04 -13.45
CA GLU A 195 12.94 -0.38 -14.05
C GLU A 195 11.73 -0.37 -13.11
N LYS A 196 11.96 0.04 -11.85
CA LYS A 196 10.91 0.04 -10.82
C LYS A 196 11.01 1.21 -9.86
N ALA A 197 9.87 1.63 -9.36
CA ALA A 197 9.75 2.53 -8.21
C ALA A 197 10.16 1.81 -6.92
N VAL A 198 10.91 2.48 -6.04
CA VAL A 198 11.37 1.96 -4.75
C VAL A 198 11.25 3.03 -3.67
N SER A 199 11.11 2.60 -2.41
CA SER A 199 11.17 3.49 -1.26
C SER A 199 12.61 3.81 -0.86
N LEU A 200 12.79 4.82 -0.01
CA LEU A 200 14.12 5.19 0.49
C LEU A 200 14.81 4.05 1.27
N PRO A 201 14.12 3.29 2.14
CA PRO A 201 14.68 2.09 2.77
C PRO A 201 15.18 1.06 1.74
N MET A 202 14.38 0.77 0.71
CA MET A 202 14.78 -0.14 -0.37
C MET A 202 16.03 0.37 -1.11
N TRP A 203 16.10 1.68 -1.39
CA TRP A 203 17.27 2.29 -2.03
C TRP A 203 18.54 2.11 -1.17
N HIS A 204 18.43 2.34 0.13
CA HIS A 204 19.53 2.13 1.06
C HIS A 204 19.93 0.66 1.17
N ALA A 205 19.01 -0.27 0.99
CA ALA A 205 19.24 -1.71 0.99
C ALA A 205 19.77 -2.28 -0.34
N LEU A 206 19.94 -1.46 -1.39
CA LEU A 206 20.54 -1.94 -2.64
C LEU A 206 21.95 -2.54 -2.42
N PRO A 207 22.34 -3.58 -3.17
CA PRO A 207 23.65 -4.22 -3.03
C PRO A 207 24.81 -3.22 -3.19
N ARG A 208 25.85 -3.42 -2.39
CA ARG A 208 27.09 -2.62 -2.37
C ARG A 208 28.31 -3.50 -2.59
N ARG A 209 29.47 -2.92 -2.89
CA ARG A 209 30.70 -3.71 -3.09
C ARG A 209 31.18 -4.31 -1.78
N ASN A 210 30.90 -3.64 -0.67
CA ASN A 210 31.20 -4.09 0.69
C ASN A 210 30.21 -3.47 1.70
N ALA A 211 30.15 -4.01 2.91
CA ALA A 211 29.15 -3.64 3.92
C ALA A 211 29.32 -2.23 4.53
N VAL A 212 30.45 -1.56 4.28
CA VAL A 212 30.74 -0.22 4.83
C VAL A 212 30.73 0.88 3.77
N GLU A 213 30.55 0.53 2.50
CA GLU A 213 30.41 1.48 1.41
C GLU A 213 29.12 2.29 1.59
N PRO A 214 29.10 3.60 1.29
CA PRO A 214 27.86 4.38 1.34
C PRO A 214 26.84 3.89 0.30
N PRO A 215 25.54 4.21 0.51
CA PRO A 215 24.51 3.97 -0.51
C PRO A 215 24.83 4.65 -1.84
N MET A 216 24.30 4.11 -2.93
CA MET A 216 24.38 4.75 -4.25
C MET A 216 23.81 6.16 -4.20
N ARG A 217 24.50 7.11 -4.82
CA ARG A 217 24.03 8.50 -4.91
C ARG A 217 22.90 8.60 -5.93
N MET A 218 21.78 9.20 -5.52
CA MET A 218 20.69 9.52 -6.43
C MET A 218 21.04 10.68 -7.37
N THR A 219 20.51 10.63 -8.58
CA THR A 219 20.62 11.66 -9.62
C THR A 219 19.24 12.03 -10.16
N PHE A 220 19.17 12.98 -11.10
CA PHE A 220 17.90 13.33 -11.76
C PHE A 220 17.22 12.13 -12.45
N ARG A 221 17.99 11.10 -12.84
CA ARG A 221 17.46 9.86 -13.46
C ARG A 221 16.63 9.02 -12.48
N ASN A 222 16.73 9.28 -11.19
CA ASN A 222 15.99 8.57 -10.15
C ASN A 222 14.68 9.28 -9.77
N LYS A 223 14.35 10.40 -10.42
CA LYS A 223 13.06 11.08 -10.23
C LYS A 223 11.98 10.44 -11.10
N ILE A 224 10.74 10.45 -10.62
CA ILE A 224 9.56 10.07 -11.40
C ILE A 224 8.83 11.37 -11.76
N PRO A 225 8.63 11.68 -13.05
CA PRO A 225 8.01 12.95 -13.46
C PRO A 225 6.64 13.17 -12.81
N GLY A 226 6.41 14.38 -12.27
CA GLY A 226 5.16 14.75 -11.59
C GLY A 226 4.89 14.00 -10.27
N ASN A 227 5.84 13.18 -9.82
CA ASN A 227 5.76 12.36 -8.62
C ASN A 227 7.13 12.38 -7.90
N GLU A 228 7.83 13.52 -7.94
CA GLU A 228 9.18 13.69 -7.42
C GLU A 228 9.24 13.74 -5.89
N SER A 229 8.15 14.18 -5.25
CA SER A 229 7.95 14.19 -3.81
C SER A 229 6.58 13.61 -3.46
N TRP A 230 6.37 13.29 -2.19
CA TRP A 230 5.07 12.79 -1.74
C TRP A 230 3.97 13.85 -1.88
N GLN A 231 4.30 15.13 -1.80
CA GLN A 231 3.39 16.23 -2.09
C GLN A 231 3.01 16.25 -3.58
N ASP A 232 4.00 16.16 -4.48
CA ASP A 232 3.75 16.11 -5.92
C ASP A 232 2.89 14.90 -6.28
N HIS A 233 3.14 13.73 -5.66
CA HIS A 233 2.33 12.53 -5.85
C HIS A 233 0.87 12.73 -5.42
N ILE A 234 0.63 13.37 -4.27
CA ILE A 234 -0.73 13.65 -3.79
C ILE A 234 -1.44 14.58 -4.77
N THR A 235 -0.79 15.69 -5.15
CA THR A 235 -1.32 16.63 -6.15
C THR A 235 -1.62 15.92 -7.47
N TYR A 236 -0.70 15.10 -7.97
CA TYR A 236 -0.88 14.32 -9.19
C TYR A 236 -2.10 13.40 -9.09
N VAL A 237 -2.29 12.71 -7.96
CA VAL A 237 -3.48 11.88 -7.76
C VAL A 237 -4.76 12.72 -7.81
N PHE A 238 -4.81 13.89 -7.19
CA PHE A 238 -6.00 14.74 -7.28
C PHE A 238 -6.26 15.26 -8.69
N GLU A 239 -5.25 15.83 -9.34
CA GLU A 239 -5.41 16.52 -10.62
C GLU A 239 -5.55 15.56 -11.80
N GLU A 240 -4.69 14.55 -11.86
CA GLU A 240 -4.54 13.69 -13.03
C GLU A 240 -5.32 12.38 -12.87
N VAL A 241 -5.33 11.78 -11.68
CA VAL A 241 -6.06 10.52 -11.45
C VAL A 241 -7.53 10.83 -11.20
N LEU A 242 -7.86 11.61 -10.17
CA LEU A 242 -9.24 11.91 -9.83
C LEU A 242 -9.85 12.89 -10.85
N GLY A 243 -9.16 13.99 -11.16
CA GLY A 243 -9.66 15.01 -12.08
C GLY A 243 -9.91 14.53 -13.51
N LYS A 244 -9.20 13.50 -14.00
CA LYS A 244 -9.38 13.01 -15.37
C LYS A 244 -10.02 11.63 -15.48
N LEU A 245 -9.90 10.78 -14.47
CA LEU A 245 -10.42 9.40 -14.53
C LEU A 245 -11.67 9.17 -13.68
N ALA A 246 -11.94 10.01 -12.67
CA ALA A 246 -13.14 9.84 -11.86
C ALA A 246 -14.37 10.42 -12.59
N ALA A 247 -15.56 9.88 -12.33
CA ALA A 247 -16.79 10.47 -12.86
C ALA A 247 -17.02 11.87 -12.26
N PRO A 248 -17.54 12.86 -13.02
CA PRO A 248 -17.69 14.24 -12.53
C PRO A 248 -18.50 14.37 -11.22
N ASP A 249 -19.54 13.56 -11.05
CA ASP A 249 -20.45 13.61 -9.90
C ASP A 249 -20.18 12.52 -8.85
N VAL A 250 -19.00 11.89 -8.91
CA VAL A 250 -18.66 10.81 -7.98
C VAL A 250 -18.46 11.35 -6.56
N LYS A 251 -18.99 10.63 -5.57
CA LYS A 251 -18.65 10.91 -4.18
C LYS A 251 -17.25 10.36 -3.87
N ILE A 252 -16.35 11.20 -3.39
CA ILE A 252 -14.99 10.80 -3.01
C ILE A 252 -14.86 10.86 -1.49
N ASP A 253 -14.50 9.74 -0.85
CA ASP A 253 -14.01 9.74 0.53
C ASP A 253 -12.50 9.57 0.53
N ILE A 254 -11.84 10.30 1.42
CA ILE A 254 -10.39 10.32 1.51
C ILE A 254 -10.00 9.77 2.87
N ILE A 255 -9.08 8.80 2.87
CA ILE A 255 -8.41 8.28 4.06
C ILE A 255 -6.95 8.65 3.95
N GLY A 256 -6.44 9.40 4.91
CA GLY A 256 -5.04 9.80 4.96
C GLY A 256 -4.31 9.16 6.13
N LEU A 257 -3.11 8.63 5.87
CA LEU A 257 -2.24 8.07 6.89
C LEU A 257 -1.03 9.00 7.07
N ALA A 258 -0.83 9.48 8.30
CA ALA A 258 0.27 10.40 8.65
C ALA A 258 0.38 11.59 7.66
N GLU A 259 1.53 11.79 7.02
CA GLU A 259 1.74 12.88 6.04
C GLU A 259 0.84 12.75 4.80
N GLY A 260 0.38 11.55 4.44
CA GLY A 260 -0.61 11.34 3.40
C GLY A 260 -1.92 12.09 3.69
N GLY A 261 -2.36 12.09 4.96
CA GLY A 261 -3.51 12.87 5.40
C GLY A 261 -3.24 14.36 5.44
N LEU A 262 -2.06 14.77 5.91
CA LEU A 262 -1.66 16.17 5.89
C LEU A 262 -1.66 16.75 4.47
N GLY A 263 -1.12 16.01 3.49
CA GLY A 263 -1.10 16.42 2.10
C GLY A 263 -2.50 16.54 1.50
N ALA A 264 -3.37 15.57 1.77
CA ALA A 264 -4.75 15.61 1.31
C ALA A 264 -5.52 16.81 1.88
N VAL A 265 -5.42 17.06 3.18
CA VAL A 265 -6.08 18.21 3.83
C VAL A 265 -5.57 19.53 3.27
N ARG A 266 -4.25 19.67 3.06
CA ARG A 266 -3.66 20.88 2.46
C ARG A 266 -4.16 21.12 1.04
N TYR A 267 -4.14 20.08 0.19
CA TYR A 267 -4.64 20.17 -1.18
C TYR A 267 -6.11 20.64 -1.20
N LEU A 268 -6.97 20.01 -0.38
CA LEU A 268 -8.39 20.39 -0.28
C LEU A 268 -8.57 21.82 0.25
N ALA A 269 -7.79 22.25 1.24
CA ALA A 269 -7.87 23.62 1.75
C ALA A 269 -7.52 24.66 0.67
N GLU A 270 -6.52 24.38 -0.16
CA GLU A 270 -6.08 25.30 -1.22
C GLU A 270 -7.04 25.32 -2.42
N HIS A 271 -7.64 24.18 -2.77
CA HIS A 271 -8.40 24.02 -4.03
C HIS A 271 -9.92 23.98 -3.84
N CYS A 272 -10.41 23.68 -2.63
CA CYS A 272 -11.85 23.57 -2.34
C CYS A 272 -12.39 24.72 -1.48
N MET A 273 -11.59 25.75 -1.17
CA MET A 273 -12.00 26.88 -0.32
C MET A 273 -13.17 27.72 -0.87
N PHE A 274 -13.59 27.53 -2.13
CA PHE A 274 -14.78 28.17 -2.69
C PHE A 274 -16.12 27.47 -2.35
N TYR A 275 -16.10 26.32 -1.68
CA TYR A 275 -17.32 25.54 -1.34
C TYR A 275 -17.64 25.43 0.15
N LEU A 276 -17.08 26.30 1.01
CA LEU A 276 -17.52 26.42 2.41
C LEU A 276 -18.84 27.22 2.53
N HIS A 277 -19.90 26.70 1.89
CA HIS A 277 -21.30 26.90 2.26
C HIS A 277 -21.68 25.77 3.25
N PRO A 278 -22.65 25.93 4.19
CA PRO A 278 -22.66 25.27 5.51
C PRO A 278 -23.10 23.79 5.53
N LEU A 279 -22.55 22.96 4.64
CA LEU A 279 -22.90 21.55 4.47
C LEU A 279 -21.78 20.54 4.80
N PHE A 280 -20.55 20.99 5.09
CA PHE A 280 -19.53 20.10 5.67
C PHE A 280 -19.72 19.98 7.19
N ARG A 281 -20.78 19.28 7.59
CA ARG A 281 -20.78 18.54 8.86
C ARG A 281 -19.98 17.26 8.62
N ASP A 282 -19.07 16.95 9.53
CA ASP A 282 -18.46 15.64 9.71
C ASP A 282 -17.24 15.32 8.81
N VAL A 283 -16.17 16.10 8.99
CA VAL A 283 -14.80 15.60 8.84
C VAL A 283 -14.37 15.07 10.21
N TYR A 284 -14.23 13.76 10.36
CA TYR A 284 -13.72 13.14 11.58
C TYR A 284 -12.19 13.09 11.52
N PHE A 285 -11.55 13.68 12.54
CA PHE A 285 -10.10 13.57 12.81
C PHE A 285 -9.78 12.25 13.50
#